data_AF-A0A0A8E5K7-F1
#
_entry.id   AF-A0A0A8E5K7-F1
#
_cell.length_a   1.000
_cell.length_b   1.000
_cell.length_c   1.000
_cell.angle_alpha   90.00
_cell.angle_beta   90.00
_cell.angle_gamma   90.00
#
_symmetry.space_group_name_H-M   'P 1'
#
loop_
_entity.id
_entity.type
_entity.pdbx_description
1 polymer ?
#
loop_
_entity_poly.entity_id
_entity_poly.type
_entity_poly.pdbx_seq_one_letter_code
_entity_poly.pdbx_strand_id
1 'polypeptide(L)'
;MSGCVKNKGFSLVEVMVVIAIMTILMMAAISTFTFYYKTFAETRLTNLQKLIEYSVIRARIDGKAVIVCAANADSFDATGKLDETTLNCASTNNWGDNPIVAFESTDGTATYVANDDQIIANLPKGHSEHIYINLSGNPSYLKISPNGFMATGNGNITYCDRSSEYRAALVLNIVGRVVYTDSPTKSGGGLYTCA
;
A
#
# COMPACT_ATOMS: atom_id res chain seq x y z
N MET A 1 -64.78 17.70 12.26
CA MET A 1 -63.60 18.48 12.70
C MET A 1 -62.52 18.33 11.64
N SER A 2 -62.45 19.29 10.71
CA SER A 2 -61.43 19.28 9.65
C SER A 2 -60.26 20.15 10.10
N GLY A 3 -59.13 19.51 10.44
CA GLY A 3 -57.89 20.20 10.76
C GLY A 3 -57.23 20.71 9.48
N CYS A 4 -57.13 22.03 9.34
CA CYS A 4 -56.46 22.67 8.23
C CYS A 4 -54.94 22.60 8.46
N VAL A 5 -54.22 21.81 7.66
CA VAL A 5 -52.75 21.76 7.68
C VAL A 5 -52.23 23.01 6.95
N LYS A 6 -51.67 23.94 7.72
CA LYS A 6 -51.07 25.18 7.20
C LYS A 6 -49.68 24.86 6.64
N ASN A 7 -49.58 24.67 5.33
CA ASN A 7 -48.29 24.58 4.64
C ASN A 7 -47.56 25.93 4.77
N LYS A 8 -46.54 26.00 5.63
CA LYS A 8 -45.62 27.15 5.69
C LYS A 8 -44.68 27.03 4.50
N GLY A 9 -44.93 27.79 3.44
CA GLY A 9 -43.98 27.94 2.34
C GLY A 9 -42.72 28.66 2.84
N PHE A 10 -41.54 28.12 2.55
CA PHE A 10 -40.28 28.78 2.81
C PHE A 10 -40.21 30.11 2.06
N SER A 11 -39.68 31.16 2.70
CA SER A 11 -39.41 32.42 2.00
C SER A 11 -38.31 32.19 0.97
N LEU A 12 -38.42 32.80 -0.21
CA LEU A 12 -37.41 32.67 -1.27
C LEU A 12 -36.01 33.07 -0.78
N VAL A 13 -35.93 34.07 0.12
CA VAL A 13 -34.69 34.50 0.76
C VAL A 13 -34.11 33.42 1.69
N GLU A 14 -34.96 32.69 2.41
CA GLU A 14 -34.54 31.61 3.31
C GLU A 14 -33.91 30.47 2.52
N VAL A 15 -34.50 30.11 1.38
CA VAL A 15 -33.94 29.10 0.47
C VAL A 15 -32.58 29.55 -0.08
N MET A 16 -32.42 30.83 -0.44
CA MET A 16 -31.14 31.36 -0.92
C MET A 16 -30.05 31.27 0.16
N VAL A 17 -30.38 31.59 1.41
CA VAL A 17 -29.44 31.49 2.54
C VAL A 17 -29.07 30.03 2.80
N VAL A 18 -30.04 29.10 2.77
CA VAL A 18 -29.78 27.67 2.96
C VAL A 18 -28.90 27.11 1.86
N ILE A 19 -29.17 27.42 0.59
CA ILE A 19 -28.33 26.97 -0.54
C ILE A 19 -26.92 27.56 -0.42
N ALA A 20 -26.77 28.83 -0.04
CA ALA A 20 -25.47 29.46 0.15
C ALA A 20 -24.66 28.80 1.29
N ILE A 21 -25.29 28.47 2.41
CA ILE A 21 -24.63 27.76 3.50
C ILE A 21 -24.25 26.35 3.06
N MET A 22 -25.15 25.63 2.39
CA MET A 22 -24.89 24.27 1.91
C MET A 22 -23.75 24.21 0.89
N THR A 23 -23.65 25.17 -0.04
CA THR A 23 -22.56 25.19 -1.04
C THR A 23 -21.20 25.44 -0.39
N ILE A 24 -21.13 26.33 0.60
CA ILE A 24 -19.90 26.57 1.38
C ILE A 24 -19.47 25.29 2.11
N LEU A 25 -20.41 24.60 2.77
CA LEU A 25 -20.12 23.36 3.48
C LEU A 25 -19.68 22.23 2.54
N MET A 26 -20.29 22.11 1.36
CA MET A 26 -19.91 21.10 0.37
C MET A 26 -18.49 21.33 -0.18
N MET A 27 -18.09 22.58 -0.43
CA MET A 27 -16.73 22.90 -0.88
C MET A 27 -15.66 22.56 0.17
N ALA A 28 -15.96 22.81 1.45
CA ALA A 28 -15.05 22.45 2.55
C ALA A 28 -14.90 20.93 2.73
N ALA A 29 -15.93 20.14 2.44
CA ALA A 29 -15.87 18.69 2.56
C ALA A 29 -14.97 18.04 1.49
N ILE A 30 -14.98 18.53 0.24
CA ILE A 30 -14.20 17.95 -0.86
C ILE A 30 -12.69 17.99 -0.59
N SER A 31 -12.17 19.08 -0.02
CA SER A 31 -10.74 19.21 0.27
C SER A 31 -10.25 18.25 1.35
N THR A 32 -11.15 17.77 2.23
CA THR A 32 -10.77 16.84 3.31
C THR A 32 -10.60 15.40 2.82
N PHE A 33 -11.38 14.97 1.82
CA PHE A 33 -11.28 13.61 1.28
C PHE A 33 -9.97 13.37 0.53
N THR A 34 -9.53 14.33 -0.29
CA THR A 34 -8.25 14.22 -1.01
C THR A 34 -7.05 14.22 -0.07
N PHE A 35 -7.10 15.01 1.00
CA PHE A 35 -6.10 14.99 2.06
C PHE A 35 -6.07 13.63 2.79
N TYR A 36 -7.23 13.05 3.09
CA TYR A 36 -7.35 11.75 3.74
C TYR A 36 -6.64 10.65 2.93
N TYR A 37 -6.99 10.48 1.64
CA TYR A 37 -6.37 9.42 0.81
C TYR A 37 -4.86 9.56 0.69
N LYS A 38 -4.37 10.80 0.57
CA LYS A 38 -2.94 11.09 0.55
C LYS A 38 -2.25 10.63 1.84
N THR A 39 -2.80 10.93 3.01
CA THR A 39 -2.20 10.52 4.29
C THR A 39 -2.14 9.00 4.46
N PHE A 40 -3.16 8.26 4.02
CA PHE A 40 -3.15 6.80 4.05
C PHE A 40 -2.08 6.22 3.15
N ALA A 41 -1.97 6.72 1.92
CA ALA A 41 -0.95 6.30 0.98
C ALA A 41 0.46 6.61 1.50
N GLU A 42 0.70 7.83 2.00
CA GLU A 42 1.96 8.24 2.60
C GLU A 42 2.36 7.33 3.76
N THR A 43 1.43 7.09 4.68
CA THR A 43 1.68 6.21 5.84
C THR A 43 2.00 4.79 5.40
N ARG A 44 1.19 4.23 4.49
CA ARG A 44 1.36 2.87 3.98
C ARG A 44 2.69 2.69 3.27
N LEU A 45 2.99 3.57 2.31
CA LEU A 45 4.23 3.49 1.54
C LEU A 45 5.46 3.83 2.37
N THR A 46 5.37 4.76 3.33
CA THR A 46 6.49 5.05 4.23
C THR A 46 6.83 3.85 5.11
N ASN A 47 5.83 3.14 5.63
CA ASN A 47 6.07 1.94 6.42
C ASN A 47 6.61 0.80 5.56
N LEU A 48 6.11 0.64 4.33
CA LEU A 48 6.66 -0.31 3.38
C LEU A 48 8.10 0.03 2.98
N GLN A 49 8.41 1.31 2.76
CA GLN A 49 9.76 1.79 2.49
C GLN A 49 10.70 1.40 3.64
N LYS A 50 10.32 1.70 4.89
CA LYS A 50 11.11 1.32 6.08
C LYS A 50 11.31 -0.19 6.18
N LEU A 51 10.27 -0.99 5.89
CA LEU A 51 10.37 -2.45 5.89
C LEU A 51 11.38 -2.94 4.85
N ILE A 52 11.36 -2.39 3.63
CA ILE A 52 12.30 -2.76 2.56
C ILE A 52 13.72 -2.28 2.90
N GLU A 53 13.89 -1.07 3.42
CA GLU A 53 15.20 -0.55 3.85
C GLU A 53 15.79 -1.39 4.99
N TYR A 54 14.96 -1.76 5.97
CA TYR A 54 15.34 -2.68 7.04
C TYR A 54 15.75 -4.05 6.47
N SER A 55 15.01 -4.57 5.50
CA SER A 55 15.35 -5.82 4.81
C SER A 55 16.71 -5.75 4.09
N VAL A 56 17.03 -4.61 3.47
CA VAL A 56 18.33 -4.37 2.84
C VAL A 56 19.47 -4.35 3.85
N ILE A 57 19.26 -3.71 5.00
CA ILE A 57 20.22 -3.70 6.10
C ILE A 57 20.43 -5.12 6.63
N ARG A 58 19.34 -5.85 6.85
CA ARG A 58 19.38 -7.20 7.40
C ARG A 58 20.10 -8.20 6.49
N ALA A 59 19.82 -8.15 5.19
CA ALA A 59 20.52 -8.97 4.21
C ALA A 59 22.05 -8.79 4.26
N ARG A 60 22.52 -7.54 4.46
CA ARG A 60 23.95 -7.21 4.56
C ARG A 60 24.60 -7.67 5.86
N ILE A 61 23.91 -7.51 6.98
CA ILE A 61 24.45 -7.86 8.30
C ILE A 61 24.56 -9.38 8.43
N ASP A 62 23.51 -10.09 8.01
CA ASP A 62 23.38 -11.52 8.25
C ASP A 62 23.96 -12.35 7.09
N GLY A 63 24.26 -11.71 5.95
CA GLY A 63 24.81 -12.37 4.78
C GLY A 63 23.84 -13.36 4.13
N LYS A 64 22.53 -13.20 4.37
CA LYS A 64 21.46 -14.04 3.82
C LYS A 64 20.60 -13.27 2.83
N ALA A 65 19.93 -14.00 1.93
CA ALA A 65 18.93 -13.39 1.07
C ALA A 65 17.70 -13.01 1.90
N VAL A 66 17.08 -11.88 1.60
CA VAL A 66 15.81 -11.47 2.22
C VAL A 66 14.74 -11.39 1.15
N ILE A 67 13.58 -11.99 1.43
CA ILE A 67 12.41 -11.98 0.58
C ILE A 67 11.36 -11.07 1.21
N VAL A 68 10.77 -10.19 0.40
CA VAL A 68 9.62 -9.36 0.79
C VAL A 68 8.46 -9.70 -0.14
N CYS A 69 7.34 -10.12 0.42
CA CYS A 69 6.16 -10.52 -0.36
C CYS A 69 4.86 -10.14 0.36
N ALA A 70 3.76 -10.02 -0.39
CA ALA A 70 2.44 -10.04 0.21
C ALA A 70 2.14 -11.46 0.75
N ALA A 71 1.67 -11.55 1.98
CA ALA A 71 1.24 -12.80 2.59
C ALA A 71 -0.25 -13.04 2.31
N ASN A 72 -0.61 -14.30 2.08
CA ASN A 72 -2.01 -14.69 1.88
C ASN A 72 -2.80 -14.55 3.21
N ALA A 73 -4.14 -14.44 3.10
CA ALA A 73 -5.00 -14.31 4.27
C ALA A 73 -4.87 -15.49 5.25
N ASP A 74 -4.59 -16.69 4.72
CA ASP A 74 -4.45 -17.92 5.51
C ASP A 74 -3.16 -17.97 6.35
N SER A 75 -2.24 -17.02 6.15
CA SER A 75 -1.00 -16.90 6.92
C SER A 75 -1.19 -16.19 8.26
N PHE A 76 -2.43 -15.87 8.64
CA PHE A 76 -2.77 -15.17 9.87
C PHE A 76 -3.80 -15.96 10.66
N ASP A 77 -3.63 -16.00 11.98
CA ASP A 77 -4.58 -16.63 12.89
C ASP A 77 -5.87 -15.80 13.03
N ALA A 78 -6.85 -16.34 13.76
CA ALA A 78 -8.13 -15.67 14.02
C ALA A 78 -8.00 -14.33 14.78
N THR A 79 -6.84 -14.05 15.37
CA THR A 79 -6.53 -12.79 16.06
C THR A 79 -5.82 -11.78 15.17
N GLY A 80 -5.52 -12.15 13.92
CA GLY A 80 -4.78 -11.32 12.96
C GLY A 80 -3.27 -11.32 13.20
N LYS A 81 -2.75 -12.25 14.02
CA LYS A 81 -1.31 -12.44 14.21
C LYS A 81 -0.78 -13.36 13.12
N LEU A 82 0.42 -13.06 12.63
CA LEU A 82 1.11 -13.89 11.65
C LEU A 82 1.38 -15.28 12.24
N ASP A 83 0.93 -16.32 11.53
CA ASP A 83 1.24 -17.71 11.82
C ASP A 83 2.36 -18.19 10.90
N GLU A 84 3.51 -18.44 11.50
CA GLU A 84 4.73 -18.86 10.80
C GLU A 84 4.52 -20.20 10.09
N THR A 85 3.69 -21.09 10.64
CA THR A 85 3.51 -22.44 10.07
C THR A 85 2.70 -22.45 8.77
N THR A 86 1.91 -21.40 8.54
CA THR A 86 1.00 -21.24 7.39
C THR A 86 1.40 -20.07 6.49
N LEU A 87 2.57 -19.47 6.73
CA LEU A 87 3.07 -18.36 5.92
C LEU A 87 3.29 -18.80 4.48
N ASN A 88 2.58 -18.14 3.57
CA ASN A 88 2.76 -18.31 2.13
C ASN A 88 2.64 -16.97 1.41
N CYS A 89 3.57 -16.73 0.48
CA CYS A 89 3.58 -15.55 -0.35
C CYS A 89 2.51 -15.61 -1.45
N ALA A 90 1.96 -14.46 -1.81
CA ALA A 90 1.12 -14.33 -2.99
C ALA A 90 1.95 -14.59 -4.26
N SER A 91 1.35 -15.30 -5.22
CA SER A 91 1.95 -15.63 -6.52
C SER A 91 1.65 -14.59 -7.60
N THR A 92 1.09 -13.44 -7.23
CA THR A 92 0.65 -12.38 -8.14
C THR A 92 1.40 -11.08 -7.87
N ASN A 93 1.57 -10.24 -8.90
CA ASN A 93 2.14 -8.91 -8.75
C ASN A 93 1.13 -7.87 -8.21
N ASN A 94 -0.12 -8.26 -7.99
CA ASN A 94 -1.11 -7.49 -7.26
C ASN A 94 -1.11 -7.94 -5.80
N TRP A 95 -0.51 -7.12 -4.95
CA TRP A 95 -0.49 -7.32 -3.51
C TRP A 95 -1.78 -6.85 -2.85
N GLY A 96 -2.60 -6.05 -3.52
CA GLY A 96 -3.86 -5.54 -2.98
C GLY A 96 -3.64 -4.77 -1.68
N ASP A 97 -4.49 -5.04 -0.69
CA ASP A 97 -4.34 -4.55 0.69
C ASP A 97 -3.76 -5.64 1.61
N ASN A 98 -3.19 -6.72 1.07
CA ASN A 98 -2.69 -7.83 1.87
C ASN A 98 -1.58 -7.37 2.82
N PRO A 99 -1.41 -8.06 3.97
CA PRO A 99 -0.22 -7.91 4.80
C PRO A 99 1.04 -8.21 4.00
N ILE A 100 2.14 -7.53 4.31
CA ILE A 100 3.43 -7.72 3.65
C ILE A 100 4.40 -8.26 4.69
N VAL A 101 5.16 -9.30 4.35
CA VAL A 101 6.10 -9.96 5.24
C VAL A 101 7.49 -9.92 4.62
N ALA A 102 8.50 -9.74 5.47
CA ALA A 102 9.90 -9.91 5.12
C ALA A 102 10.51 -11.06 5.94
N PHE A 103 11.22 -11.96 5.26
CA PHE A 103 11.94 -13.05 5.90
C PHE A 103 13.32 -13.26 5.28
N GLU A 104 14.28 -13.66 6.11
CA GLU A 104 15.56 -14.19 5.67
C GLU A 104 15.35 -15.61 5.16
N SER A 105 15.77 -15.85 3.92
CA SER A 105 15.74 -17.15 3.28
C SER A 105 17.14 -17.78 3.28
N THR A 106 17.24 -18.97 3.84
CA THR A 106 18.52 -19.69 3.93
C THR A 106 18.93 -20.31 2.59
N ASP A 107 17.96 -20.77 1.79
CA ASP A 107 18.19 -21.32 0.44
C ASP A 107 18.10 -20.27 -0.68
N GLY A 108 17.67 -19.05 -0.33
CA GLY A 108 17.47 -17.94 -1.24
C GLY A 108 16.24 -18.07 -2.16
N THR A 109 15.33 -19.00 -1.87
CA THR A 109 14.06 -19.12 -2.59
C THR A 109 13.01 -18.15 -2.04
N ALA A 110 11.91 -17.97 -2.76
CA ALA A 110 10.81 -17.11 -2.32
C ALA A 110 9.76 -17.87 -1.47
N THR A 111 10.01 -19.15 -1.20
CA THR A 111 9.13 -19.99 -0.39
C THR A 111 9.64 -19.95 1.04
N TYR A 112 8.76 -19.58 1.97
CA TYR A 112 9.11 -19.59 3.39
C TYR A 112 9.13 -21.02 3.94
N VAL A 113 10.19 -21.37 4.67
CA VAL A 113 10.30 -22.65 5.38
C VAL A 113 10.48 -22.40 6.88
N ALA A 114 9.44 -22.71 7.68
CA ALA A 114 9.38 -22.31 9.09
C ALA A 114 10.56 -22.74 9.98
N ASN A 115 11.26 -23.83 9.65
CA ASN A 115 12.40 -24.30 10.43
C ASN A 115 13.76 -23.74 9.96
N ASP A 116 13.82 -23.22 8.74
CA ASP A 116 15.08 -22.80 8.09
C ASP A 116 15.14 -21.28 7.87
N ASP A 117 13.99 -20.63 7.73
CA ASP A 117 13.84 -19.22 7.42
C ASP A 117 13.34 -18.43 8.62
N GLN A 118 13.71 -17.16 8.67
CA GLN A 118 13.40 -16.29 9.80
C GLN A 118 12.60 -15.08 9.35
N ILE A 119 11.41 -14.89 9.90
CA ILE A 119 10.64 -13.66 9.70
C ILE A 119 11.33 -12.51 10.47
N ILE A 120 11.59 -11.41 9.77
CA ILE A 120 12.33 -10.27 10.32
C ILE A 120 11.44 -9.03 10.49
N ALA A 121 10.38 -8.91 9.69
CA ALA A 121 9.44 -7.79 9.77
C ALA A 121 8.13 -8.15 9.09
N ASN A 122 7.06 -7.49 9.53
CA ASN A 122 5.77 -7.52 8.85
C ASN A 122 5.15 -6.12 8.80
N LEU A 123 4.24 -5.96 7.85
CA LEU A 123 3.38 -4.82 7.70
C LEU A 123 1.95 -5.36 7.68
N PRO A 124 1.05 -4.87 8.55
CA PRO A 124 -0.30 -5.39 8.68
C PRO A 124 -1.12 -5.17 7.39
N LYS A 125 -2.34 -5.69 7.37
CA LYS A 125 -3.29 -5.43 6.28
C LYS A 125 -3.53 -3.92 6.10
N GLY A 126 -3.75 -3.51 4.86
CA GLY A 126 -4.16 -2.17 4.48
C GLY A 126 -5.63 -1.84 4.82
N HIS A 127 -6.13 -0.79 4.18
CA HIS A 127 -7.48 -0.27 4.25
C HIS A 127 -8.15 -0.25 2.86
N SER A 128 -8.13 -1.41 2.17
CA SER A 128 -8.72 -1.59 0.84
C SER A 128 -8.09 -0.76 -0.29
N GLU A 129 -6.80 -0.43 -0.16
CA GLU A 129 -5.96 0.01 -1.28
C GLU A 129 -5.56 -1.15 -2.20
N HIS A 130 -4.90 -0.79 -3.29
CA HIS A 130 -4.22 -1.76 -4.15
C HIS A 130 -2.74 -1.41 -4.29
N ILE A 131 -1.88 -2.35 -3.87
CA ILE A 131 -0.44 -2.28 -4.08
C ILE A 131 -0.05 -3.19 -5.26
N TYR A 132 0.73 -2.66 -6.19
CA TYR A 132 1.23 -3.40 -7.35
C TYR A 132 2.76 -3.38 -7.36
N ILE A 133 3.38 -4.54 -7.55
CA ILE A 133 4.82 -4.67 -7.76
C ILE A 133 5.13 -4.66 -9.26
N ASN A 134 5.77 -3.59 -9.71
CA ASN A 134 6.10 -3.32 -11.11
C ASN A 134 7.62 -3.32 -11.29
N LEU A 135 8.23 -4.48 -11.09
CA LEU A 135 9.67 -4.71 -11.31
C LEU A 135 9.92 -5.38 -12.66
N SER A 136 11.16 -5.25 -13.16
CA SER A 136 11.59 -5.98 -14.35
C SER A 136 11.37 -7.50 -14.19
N GLY A 137 10.74 -8.13 -15.18
CA GLY A 137 10.40 -9.56 -15.13
C GLY A 137 9.11 -9.91 -14.37
N ASN A 138 8.37 -8.91 -13.87
CA ASN A 138 7.08 -9.06 -13.18
C ASN A 138 7.06 -10.12 -12.05
N PRO A 139 8.04 -10.11 -11.12
CA PRO A 139 8.01 -11.02 -9.97
C PRO A 139 6.84 -10.68 -9.02
N SER A 140 6.33 -11.67 -8.29
CA SER A 140 5.34 -11.46 -7.23
C SER A 140 5.94 -11.07 -5.87
N TYR A 141 7.27 -11.02 -5.77
CA TYR A 141 8.02 -10.74 -4.55
C TYR A 141 9.24 -9.87 -4.86
N LEU A 142 9.84 -9.28 -3.84
CA LEU A 142 11.17 -8.70 -3.90
C LEU A 142 12.17 -9.66 -3.28
N LYS A 143 13.28 -9.89 -3.97
CA LYS A 143 14.46 -10.58 -3.41
C LYS A 143 15.61 -9.60 -3.30
N ILE A 144 16.19 -9.56 -2.12
CA ILE A 144 17.39 -8.82 -1.77
C ILE A 144 18.51 -9.84 -1.56
N SER A 145 19.61 -9.67 -2.27
CA SER A 145 20.79 -10.52 -2.15
C SER A 145 21.55 -10.23 -0.85
N PRO A 146 22.41 -11.15 -0.37
CA PRO A 146 23.29 -10.95 0.80
C PRO A 146 24.14 -9.67 0.80
N ASN A 147 24.45 -9.10 -0.37
CA ASN A 147 25.15 -7.82 -0.49
C ASN A 147 24.23 -6.59 -0.38
N GLY A 148 22.93 -6.80 -0.16
CA GLY A 148 21.89 -5.78 -0.10
C GLY A 148 21.49 -5.20 -1.46
N PHE A 149 21.82 -5.88 -2.57
CA PHE A 149 21.32 -5.49 -3.90
C PHE A 149 19.98 -6.15 -4.20
N MET A 150 19.14 -5.46 -4.97
CA MET A 150 17.85 -6.00 -5.42
C MET A 150 18.09 -7.04 -6.52
N ALA A 151 17.95 -8.31 -6.17
CA ALA A 151 18.08 -9.44 -7.11
C ALA A 151 16.90 -9.53 -8.10
N THR A 152 15.76 -8.94 -7.72
CA THR A 152 14.55 -8.84 -8.54
C THR A 152 14.59 -7.66 -9.53
N GLY A 153 15.70 -6.91 -9.57
CA GLY A 153 15.93 -5.83 -10.51
C GLY A 153 15.38 -4.48 -10.04
N ASN A 154 15.28 -3.55 -10.99
CA ASN A 154 14.78 -2.20 -10.80
C ASN A 154 13.28 -2.10 -11.15
N GLY A 155 12.63 -1.07 -10.61
CA GLY A 155 11.24 -0.79 -10.94
C GLY A 155 10.57 0.06 -9.87
N ASN A 156 9.29 -0.17 -9.66
CA ASN A 156 8.51 0.54 -8.66
C ASN A 156 7.48 -0.36 -7.99
N ILE A 157 7.06 0.02 -6.79
CA ILE A 157 5.85 -0.48 -6.14
C ILE A 157 4.83 0.65 -6.19
N THR A 158 3.70 0.43 -6.83
CA THR A 158 2.65 1.44 -7.00
C THR A 158 1.56 1.24 -5.96
N TYR A 159 1.16 2.32 -5.29
CA TYR A 159 -0.03 2.41 -4.46
C TYR A 159 -1.15 3.07 -5.28
N CYS A 160 -2.32 2.45 -5.27
CA CYS A 160 -3.56 3.02 -5.78
C CYS A 160 -4.60 2.98 -4.67
N ASP A 161 -5.24 4.12 -4.43
CA ASP A 161 -6.40 4.16 -3.55
C ASP A 161 -7.58 3.37 -4.17
N ARG A 162 -8.65 3.21 -3.38
CA ARG A 162 -9.83 2.43 -3.79
C ARG A 162 -10.51 2.97 -5.06
N SER A 163 -10.48 4.28 -5.29
CA SER A 163 -11.06 4.93 -6.47
C SER A 163 -10.07 5.08 -7.64
N SER A 164 -8.79 4.72 -7.44
CA SER A 164 -7.69 4.95 -8.37
C SER A 164 -7.46 6.42 -8.77
N GLU A 165 -7.96 7.35 -7.96
CA GLU A 165 -7.82 8.81 -8.11
C GLU A 165 -6.48 9.27 -7.54
N TYR A 166 -6.10 8.75 -6.37
CA TYR A 166 -4.81 9.02 -5.76
C TYR A 166 -3.82 7.88 -6.04
N ARG A 167 -2.62 8.26 -6.48
CA ARG A 167 -1.53 7.33 -6.79
C ARG A 167 -0.22 7.84 -6.21
N ALA A 168 0.55 6.91 -5.67
CA ALA A 168 1.91 7.16 -5.21
C ALA A 168 2.75 5.91 -5.51
N ALA A 169 4.07 6.03 -5.43
CA ALA A 169 4.95 4.92 -5.70
C ALA A 169 6.20 4.94 -4.81
N LEU A 170 6.77 3.75 -4.62
CA LEU A 170 8.15 3.56 -4.19
C LEU A 170 8.97 3.21 -5.42
N VAL A 171 10.00 3.99 -5.72
CA VAL A 171 10.96 3.71 -6.79
C VAL A 171 12.12 2.94 -6.21
N LEU A 172 12.43 1.77 -6.78
CA LEU A 172 13.49 0.90 -6.35
C LEU A 172 14.59 0.81 -7.40
N ASN A 173 15.84 0.83 -6.95
CA ASN A 173 16.99 0.59 -7.81
C ASN A 173 17.75 -0.68 -7.42
N ILE A 174 18.68 -1.09 -8.27
CA ILE A 174 19.44 -2.33 -8.10
C ILE A 174 20.32 -2.33 -6.83
N VAL A 175 20.71 -1.17 -6.31
CA VAL A 175 21.57 -1.07 -5.12
C VAL A 175 20.78 -1.08 -3.80
N GLY A 176 19.47 -1.30 -3.85
CA GLY A 176 18.61 -1.40 -2.67
C GLY A 176 18.14 -0.06 -2.12
N ARG A 177 18.27 1.03 -2.89
CA ARG A 177 17.69 2.32 -2.51
C ARG A 177 16.20 2.34 -2.87
N VAL A 178 15.39 2.79 -1.92
CA VAL A 178 13.95 2.97 -2.05
C VAL A 178 13.62 4.46 -1.90
N VAL A 179 12.76 4.99 -2.77
CA VAL A 179 12.39 6.41 -2.76
C VAL A 179 10.89 6.55 -2.93
N TYR A 180 10.25 7.20 -1.97
CA TYR A 180 8.86 7.62 -2.10
C TYR A 180 8.66 8.74 -3.13
N THR A 181 7.57 8.66 -3.88
CA THR A 181 7.08 9.75 -4.75
C THR A 181 5.55 9.73 -4.82
N ASP A 182 4.93 10.90 -4.75
CA ASP A 182 3.51 11.13 -5.05
C ASP A 182 3.29 11.70 -6.46
N SER A 183 4.34 11.72 -7.29
CA SER A 183 4.21 12.05 -8.70
C SER A 183 3.40 10.96 -9.39
N PRO A 184 2.34 11.29 -10.15
CA PRO A 184 1.59 10.29 -10.91
C PRO A 184 2.43 9.70 -12.07
N THR A 185 3.52 10.36 -12.46
CA THR A 185 4.37 9.99 -13.60
C THR A 185 5.75 9.49 -13.19
N LYS A 186 6.27 8.54 -13.98
CA LYS A 186 7.63 8.01 -13.89
C LYS A 186 8.63 9.00 -14.48
N SER A 187 9.87 8.98 -13.99
CA SER A 187 11.00 9.69 -14.60
C SER A 187 11.30 9.07 -15.98
N GLY A 188 10.94 9.77 -17.06
CA GLY A 188 10.98 9.26 -18.44
C GLY A 188 9.61 9.20 -19.15
N GLY A 189 8.52 9.51 -18.44
CA GLY A 189 7.16 9.52 -18.98
C GLY A 189 6.37 8.23 -18.67
N GLY A 190 5.03 8.33 -18.74
CA GLY A 190 4.10 7.25 -18.38
C GLY A 190 3.67 7.27 -16.91
N LEU A 191 2.44 6.84 -16.65
CA LEU A 191 1.87 6.80 -15.30
C LEU A 191 2.37 5.58 -14.52
N TYR A 192 2.36 5.68 -13.19
CA TYR A 192 2.33 4.49 -12.35
C TYR A 192 1.00 3.76 -12.57
N THR A 193 1.08 2.46 -12.91
CA THR A 193 -0.07 1.67 -13.34
C THR A 193 -0.68 0.94 -12.16
N CYS A 194 -2.00 1.01 -12.06
CA CYS A 194 -2.83 0.23 -11.14
C CYS A 194 -3.27 -1.11 -11.77
N ALA A 195 -2.47 -1.63 -12.70
CA ALA A 195 -2.75 -2.79 -13.54
C ALA A 195 -1.43 -3.36 -14.07
#